data_AF-A0A7R9Y7M8-F1
#
_entry.id   AF-A0A7R9Y7M8-F1
#
_cell.length_a   1.000
_cell.length_b   1.000
_cell.length_c   1.000
_cell.angle_alpha   90.00
_cell.angle_beta   90.00
_cell.angle_gamma   90.00
#
_symmetry.space_group_name_H-M   'P 1'
#
loop_
_entity.id
_entity.type
_entity.pdbx_description
1 polymer ?
#
loop_
_entity_poly.entity_id
_entity_poly.type
_entity_poly.pdbx_seq_one_letter_code
_entity_poly.pdbx_strand_id
1 'polypeptide(L)'
;MALLRDFMVSFKTQLGALMDEYPVLLYSGQLDIIIGAALTEAFLSSIPWGGADSFANATRVVWYSPSNATNVTGYVQAAEGFSRVAIKNAGHILPFDQPKAARAMMYHWLTNTFPFGDSSSSVVQSTNGGD
;
A
#
# COMPACT_ATOMS: atom_id res chain seq x y z
N MET A 1 -9.67 32.33 -5.72
CA MET A 1 -8.68 31.30 -5.34
C MET A 1 -9.03 30.74 -3.97
N ALA A 2 -9.95 29.77 -3.90
CA ALA A 2 -10.46 29.26 -2.62
C ALA A 2 -9.50 28.28 -1.90
N LEU A 3 -8.61 27.61 -2.65
CA LEU A 3 -7.73 26.54 -2.13
C LEU A 3 -6.31 26.99 -1.75
N LEU A 4 -5.98 28.28 -1.92
CA LEU A 4 -4.62 28.78 -1.64
C LEU A 4 -4.21 28.60 -0.17
N ARG A 5 -5.17 28.68 0.76
CA ARG A 5 -4.91 28.54 2.20
C ARG A 5 -4.69 27.08 2.62
N ASP A 6 -5.09 26.13 1.79
CA ASP A 6 -4.95 24.69 2.06
C ASP A 6 -3.62 24.13 1.54
N PHE A 7 -2.89 24.91 0.74
CA PHE A 7 -1.58 24.51 0.24
C PHE A 7 -0.60 24.36 1.40
N MET A 8 0.03 23.19 1.51
CA MET A 8 0.97 22.80 2.58
C MET A 8 0.34 22.67 3.98
N VAL A 9 -0.99 22.64 4.11
CA VAL A 9 -1.64 22.26 5.37
C VAL A 9 -1.62 20.73 5.50
N SER A 10 -1.13 20.23 6.63
CA SER A 10 -1.04 18.79 6.87
C SER A 10 -2.40 18.17 7.18
N PHE A 11 -2.71 17.03 6.55
CA PHE A 11 -3.89 16.20 6.85
C PHE A 11 -3.56 15.00 7.75
N LYS A 12 -2.35 14.98 8.31
CA LYS A 12 -1.78 13.85 9.07
C LYS A 12 -2.68 13.41 10.22
N THR A 13 -3.18 14.35 11.01
CA THR A 13 -4.01 14.06 12.20
C THR A 13 -5.35 13.46 11.82
N GLN A 14 -5.96 13.94 10.73
CA GLN A 14 -7.24 13.46 10.24
C GLN A 14 -7.09 12.06 9.64
N LEU A 15 -6.01 11.81 8.90
CA LEU A 15 -5.70 10.49 8.39
C LEU A 15 -5.48 9.47 9.53
N GLY A 16 -4.74 9.84 10.58
CA GLY A 16 -4.58 8.98 11.76
C GLY A 16 -5.92 8.60 12.40
N ALA A 17 -6.80 9.58 12.62
CA ALA A 17 -8.15 9.32 13.15
C ALA A 17 -9.00 8.41 12.25
N LEU A 18 -8.87 8.53 10.92
CA LEU A 18 -9.56 7.63 9.98
C LEU A 18 -8.99 6.22 10.01
N MET A 19 -7.68 6.07 10.17
CA MET A 19 -7.02 4.76 10.26
C MET A 19 -7.39 4.00 11.53
N ASP A 20 -7.73 4.71 12.62
CA ASP A 20 -8.20 4.10 13.87
C ASP A 20 -9.65 3.61 13.79
N GLU A 21 -10.48 4.20 12.93
CA GLU A 21 -11.92 3.91 12.87
C GLU A 21 -12.33 3.05 11.65
N TYR A 22 -11.60 3.17 10.53
CA TYR A 22 -11.99 2.57 9.25
C TYR A 22 -10.86 1.75 8.63
N PRO A 23 -11.20 0.71 7.85
CA PRO A 23 -10.25 0.08 6.94
C PRO A 23 -9.77 1.07 5.89
N VAL A 24 -8.46 1.24 5.75
CA VAL A 24 -7.86 2.20 4.80
C VAL A 24 -6.89 1.48 3.86
N LEU A 25 -7.08 1.68 2.56
CA LEU A 25 -6.14 1.26 1.52
C LEU A 25 -5.40 2.47 0.94
N LEU A 26 -4.09 2.51 1.10
CA LEU A 26 -3.21 3.46 0.42
C LEU A 26 -2.41 2.74 -0.67
N TYR A 27 -2.50 3.21 -1.91
CA TYR A 27 -1.78 2.61 -3.02
C TYR A 27 -1.01 3.65 -3.84
N SER A 28 0.18 3.28 -4.31
CA SER A 28 1.08 4.14 -5.08
C SER A 28 1.79 3.38 -6.18
N GLY A 29 2.10 4.06 -7.28
CA GLY A 29 2.99 3.53 -8.31
C GLY A 29 4.45 3.62 -7.88
N GLN A 30 5.22 2.55 -8.11
CA GLN A 30 6.65 2.51 -7.75
C GLN A 30 7.50 3.57 -8.46
N LEU A 31 7.07 4.03 -9.65
CA LEU A 31 7.77 4.99 -10.51
C LEU A 31 7.21 6.42 -10.39
N ASP A 32 6.36 6.71 -9.41
CA ASP A 32 5.89 8.08 -9.16
C ASP A 32 7.02 8.94 -8.56
N ILE A 33 7.41 10.00 -9.28
CA ILE A 33 8.45 10.93 -8.83
C ILE A 33 7.88 12.13 -8.05
N ILE A 34 6.58 12.39 -8.15
CA ILE A 34 5.92 13.50 -7.46
C ILE A 34 5.61 13.09 -6.02
N ILE A 35 5.00 11.90 -5.85
CA ILE A 35 4.64 11.32 -4.55
C ILE A 35 5.30 9.95 -4.40
N GLY A 36 6.63 9.96 -4.28
CA GLY A 36 7.43 8.73 -4.26
C GLY A 36 7.13 7.80 -3.08
N ALA A 37 7.43 6.51 -3.29
CA ALA A 37 7.23 5.47 -2.28
C ALA A 37 7.96 5.78 -0.96
N ALA A 38 9.21 6.26 -1.03
CA ALA A 38 10.00 6.62 0.15
C ALA A 38 9.43 7.83 0.92
N LEU A 39 8.92 8.84 0.20
CA LEU A 39 8.27 10.01 0.81
C LEU A 39 6.98 9.60 1.52
N THR A 40 6.20 8.71 0.89
CA THR A 40 4.98 8.16 1.47
C THR A 40 5.29 7.32 2.71
N GLU A 41 6.35 6.51 2.71
CA GLU A 41 6.78 5.74 3.89
C GLU A 41 7.18 6.64 5.05
N ALA A 42 7.99 7.67 4.79
CA ALA A 42 8.38 8.64 5.80
C ALA A 42 7.18 9.43 6.36
N PHE A 43 6.20 9.74 5.50
CA PHE A 43 4.96 10.37 5.94
C PHE A 43 4.17 9.44 6.86
N LEU A 44 3.93 8.19 6.45
CA LEU A 44 3.21 7.18 7.23
C LEU A 44 3.86 6.89 8.58
N SER A 45 5.19 6.76 8.63
CA SER A 45 5.92 6.54 9.90
C SER A 45 5.78 7.69 10.88
N SER A 46 5.39 8.88 10.39
CA SER A 46 5.18 10.03 11.24
C SER A 46 3.77 10.08 11.85
N ILE A 47 2.77 9.43 11.23
CA ILE A 47 1.35 9.53 11.61
C ILE A 47 1.13 8.89 13.00
N PRO A 48 0.58 9.63 13.98
CA PRO A 48 0.13 9.03 15.22
C PRO A 48 -1.22 8.34 14.99
N TRP A 49 -1.26 7.02 15.18
CA TRP A 49 -2.48 6.19 15.16
C TRP A 49 -2.21 4.90 15.95
N GLY A 50 -3.26 4.21 16.38
CA GLY A 50 -3.19 3.06 17.29
C GLY A 50 -2.41 1.87 16.74
N GLY A 51 -2.43 1.66 15.42
CA GLY A 51 -1.71 0.56 14.77
C GLY A 51 -0.32 0.93 14.24
N ALA A 52 0.22 2.10 14.55
CA ALA A 52 1.49 2.58 13.99
C ALA A 52 2.66 1.61 14.22
N ASP A 53 2.82 1.12 15.46
CA ASP A 53 3.89 0.19 15.81
C ASP A 53 3.70 -1.18 15.14
N SER A 54 2.46 -1.66 15.08
CA SER A 54 2.11 -2.92 14.41
C SER A 54 2.44 -2.84 12.91
N PHE A 55 2.08 -1.74 12.26
CA PHE A 55 2.39 -1.50 10.85
C PHE A 55 3.89 -1.35 10.59
N ALA A 56 4.62 -0.63 11.45
CA ALA A 56 6.07 -0.47 11.32
C ALA A 56 6.81 -1.82 11.38
N ASN A 57 6.32 -2.76 12.20
CA ASN A 57 6.87 -4.10 12.34
C ASN A 57 6.25 -5.12 11.36
N ALA A 58 5.21 -4.75 10.61
CA ALA A 58 4.53 -5.65 9.69
C ALA A 58 5.46 -6.07 8.55
N THR A 59 5.47 -7.37 8.27
CA THR A 59 6.28 -7.91 7.17
C THR A 59 5.74 -7.44 5.83
N ARG A 60 6.63 -6.94 4.97
CA ARG A 60 6.31 -6.63 3.57
C ARG A 60 6.25 -7.92 2.77
N VAL A 61 5.13 -8.14 2.09
CA VAL A 61 4.88 -9.33 1.28
C VAL A 61 4.93 -8.97 -0.19
N VAL A 62 5.56 -9.84 -0.99
CA VAL A 62 5.59 -9.71 -2.44
C VAL A 62 4.28 -10.21 -3.03
N TRP A 63 3.61 -9.39 -3.83
CA TRP A 63 2.44 -9.78 -4.59
C TRP A 63 2.86 -10.24 -5.99
N TYR A 64 2.60 -11.51 -6.29
CA TYR A 64 2.83 -12.10 -7.60
C TYR A 64 1.59 -12.10 -8.50
N SER A 65 1.80 -12.09 -9.81
CA SER A 65 0.73 -12.23 -10.79
C SER A 65 0.11 -13.63 -10.69
N PRO A 66 -1.23 -13.78 -10.67
CA PRO A 66 -1.89 -15.08 -10.69
C PRO A 66 -1.50 -15.95 -11.91
N SER A 67 -1.16 -15.30 -13.02
CA SER A 67 -0.77 -16.00 -14.26
C SER A 67 0.71 -16.41 -14.30
N ASN A 68 1.56 -15.89 -13.41
CA ASN A 68 2.99 -16.17 -13.41
C ASN A 68 3.59 -15.92 -12.02
N ALA A 69 3.93 -17.00 -11.32
CA ALA A 69 4.51 -16.99 -9.98
C ALA A 69 5.91 -16.34 -9.87
N THR A 70 6.56 -16.02 -11.00
CA THR A 70 7.83 -15.28 -11.03
C THR A 70 7.65 -13.79 -11.31
N ASN A 71 6.47 -13.38 -11.78
CA ASN A 71 6.21 -11.99 -12.12
C ASN A 71 5.63 -11.23 -10.93
N VAL A 72 6.43 -10.34 -10.35
CA VAL A 72 6.02 -9.47 -9.25
C VAL A 72 5.09 -8.37 -9.77
N THR A 73 3.87 -8.33 -9.24
CA THR A 73 2.88 -7.26 -9.46
C THR A 73 3.16 -6.06 -8.56
N GLY A 74 3.57 -6.31 -7.31
CA GLY A 74 3.83 -5.25 -6.35
C GLY A 74 4.22 -5.76 -4.97
N TYR A 75 4.15 -4.87 -3.99
CA TYR A 75 4.49 -5.13 -2.60
C TYR A 75 3.35 -4.65 -1.71
N VAL A 76 3.04 -5.44 -0.69
CA VAL A 76 1.94 -5.18 0.25
C VAL A 76 2.49 -5.17 1.66
N GLN A 77 2.04 -4.21 2.47
CA GLN A 77 2.26 -4.16 3.91
C GLN A 77 0.92 -3.84 4.54
N ALA A 78 0.48 -4.61 5.54
CA ALA A 78 -0.80 -4.39 6.18
C ALA A 78 -0.73 -4.71 7.67
N ALA A 79 -1.44 -3.94 8.47
CA ALA A 79 -1.62 -4.15 9.90
C ALA A 79 -2.86 -3.37 10.38
N GLU A 80 -3.61 -3.94 11.33
CA GLU A 80 -4.69 -3.24 12.05
C GLU A 80 -5.68 -2.49 11.12
N GLY A 81 -6.12 -3.13 10.03
CA GLY A 81 -7.08 -2.53 9.08
C GLY A 81 -6.48 -1.55 8.07
N PHE A 82 -5.22 -1.13 8.23
CA PHE A 82 -4.49 -0.34 7.23
C PHE A 82 -3.71 -1.24 6.28
N SER A 83 -3.83 -0.96 4.98
CA SER A 83 -3.09 -1.65 3.91
C SER A 83 -2.38 -0.64 3.02
N ARG A 84 -1.07 -0.85 2.81
CA ARG A 84 -0.27 -0.12 1.84
C ARG A 84 0.14 -1.02 0.68
N VAL A 85 0.00 -0.52 -0.54
CA VAL A 85 0.38 -1.23 -1.78
C VAL A 85 1.27 -0.37 -2.66
N ALA A 86 2.40 -0.92 -3.06
CA ALA A 86 3.25 -0.34 -4.09
C ALA A 86 3.23 -1.23 -5.35
N ILE A 87 2.70 -0.71 -6.46
CA ILE A 87 2.60 -1.47 -7.72
C ILE A 87 3.83 -1.23 -8.59
N LYS A 88 4.45 -2.32 -9.03
CA LYS A 88 5.60 -2.30 -9.93
C LYS A 88 5.20 -1.75 -11.30
N ASN A 89 6.11 -1.02 -11.95
CA ASN A 89 5.91 -0.48 -13.31
C ASN A 89 4.68 0.43 -13.45
N ALA A 90 4.29 1.12 -12.38
CA ALA A 90 3.25 2.15 -12.37
C ALA A 90 3.84 3.48 -11.90
N GLY A 91 3.46 4.58 -12.53
CA GLY A 91 3.76 5.94 -12.12
C GLY A 91 2.62 6.58 -11.33
N HIS A 92 2.46 7.90 -11.47
CA HIS A 92 1.49 8.68 -10.70
C HIS A 92 0.04 8.26 -10.96
N ILE A 93 -0.31 7.99 -12.22
CA ILE A 93 -1.66 7.55 -12.61
C ILE A 93 -1.68 6.02 -12.65
N LEU A 94 -1.51 5.40 -11.48
CA LEU A 94 -1.35 3.94 -11.34
C LEU A 94 -2.41 3.10 -12.11
N PRO A 95 -3.72 3.41 -12.08
CA PRO A 95 -4.70 2.64 -12.82
C PRO A 95 -4.56 2.72 -14.34
N PHE A 96 -3.95 3.80 -14.86
CA PHE A 96 -3.66 3.94 -16.28
C PHE A 96 -2.48 3.06 -16.67
N ASP A 97 -1.40 3.07 -15.89
CA ASP A 97 -0.18 2.31 -16.18
C ASP A 97 -0.36 0.80 -15.94
N GLN A 98 -1.10 0.42 -14.89
CA GLN A 98 -1.29 -0.97 -14.47
C GLN A 98 -2.78 -1.29 -14.20
N PRO A 99 -3.67 -1.23 -15.23
CA PRO A 99 -5.11 -1.37 -15.05
C PRO A 99 -5.54 -2.73 -14.48
N LYS A 100 -4.85 -3.81 -14.87
CA LYS A 100 -5.12 -5.16 -14.37
C LYS A 100 -4.80 -5.29 -12.89
N ALA A 101 -3.64 -4.77 -12.47
CA ALA A 101 -3.23 -4.77 -11.07
C ALA A 101 -4.15 -3.88 -10.23
N ALA A 102 -4.48 -2.68 -10.71
CA ALA A 102 -5.38 -1.76 -10.01
C ALA A 102 -6.77 -2.39 -9.78
N ARG A 103 -7.34 -3.03 -10.81
CA ARG A 103 -8.62 -3.74 -10.69
C ARG A 103 -8.55 -4.88 -9.69
N ALA A 104 -7.51 -5.72 -9.77
CA ALA A 104 -7.35 -6.86 -8.86
C ALA A 104 -7.21 -6.39 -7.41
N MET A 105 -6.35 -5.39 -7.15
CA MET A 105 -6.16 -4.78 -5.85
C MET A 105 -7.49 -4.28 -5.26
N MET A 106 -8.24 -3.49 -6.03
CA MET A 106 -9.51 -2.94 -5.59
C MET A 106 -10.55 -4.04 -5.33
N TYR A 107 -10.67 -5.00 -6.24
CA TYR A 107 -11.62 -6.12 -6.09
C TYR A 107 -11.33 -6.94 -4.83
N HIS A 108 -10.07 -7.30 -4.60
CA HIS A 108 -9.68 -8.07 -3.43
C HIS A 108 -9.88 -7.29 -2.13
N TRP A 109 -9.57 -6.00 -2.12
CA TRP A 109 -9.80 -5.14 -0.96
C TRP A 109 -11.29 -5.01 -0.63
N LEU A 110 -12.14 -4.74 -1.62
CA LEU A 110 -13.58 -4.59 -1.42
C LEU A 110 -14.29 -5.88 -1.02
N THR A 111 -13.75 -7.05 -1.39
CA THR A 111 -14.32 -8.36 -1.07
C THR A 111 -13.73 -9.00 0.19
N ASN A 112 -12.87 -8.27 0.92
CA ASN A 112 -12.12 -8.80 2.08
C ASN A 112 -11.31 -10.06 1.75
N THR A 113 -10.83 -10.16 0.51
CA THR A 113 -9.94 -11.22 0.04
C THR A 113 -8.52 -10.69 -0.23
N PHE A 114 -8.17 -9.56 0.38
CA PHE A 114 -6.90 -8.87 0.17
C PHE A 114 -5.79 -9.38 1.08
N PRO A 115 -4.52 -9.41 0.63
CA PRO A 115 -4.04 -9.19 -0.74
C PRO A 115 -4.22 -10.38 -1.69
N PHE A 116 -4.54 -11.57 -1.17
CA PHE A 116 -4.63 -12.80 -1.96
C PHE A 116 -5.91 -13.55 -1.63
N GLY A 117 -6.90 -13.46 -2.52
CA GLY A 117 -8.16 -14.18 -2.38
C GLY A 117 -8.00 -15.68 -2.59
N ASP A 118 -8.99 -16.42 -2.11
CA ASP A 118 -9.07 -17.89 -2.00
C ASP A 118 -7.89 -18.66 -2.58
N SER A 119 -6.85 -18.74 -1.74
CA SER A 119 -5.78 -19.75 -1.68
C SER A 119 -4.86 -19.97 -2.90
N SER A 120 -3.55 -19.97 -2.61
CA SER A 120 -2.46 -20.65 -3.34
C SER A 120 -1.58 -19.84 -4.31
N SER A 121 -1.55 -18.51 -4.24
CA SER A 121 -0.61 -17.69 -5.02
C SER A 121 0.54 -17.15 -4.15
N SER A 122 1.51 -18.02 -3.85
CA SER A 122 2.92 -17.73 -3.52
C SER A 122 3.22 -16.56 -2.58
N VAL A 123 3.14 -16.80 -1.26
CA VAL A 123 3.91 -16.03 -0.27
C VAL A 123 5.32 -16.62 -0.22
N VAL A 124 6.31 -15.90 -0.78
CA VAL A 124 7.71 -16.12 -0.41
C VAL A 124 8.04 -15.05 0.62
N GLN A 125 8.11 -15.47 1.88
CA GLN A 125 8.67 -14.61 2.94
C GLN A 125 10.15 -14.39 2.61
N SER A 126 10.61 -13.13 2.67
CA SER A 126 12.04 -12.86 2.64
C SER A 126 12.64 -13.41 3.93
N THR A 127 13.13 -14.65 3.91
CA THR A 127 13.86 -15.22 5.04
C THR A 127 15.22 -14.54 5.10
N ASN A 128 15.41 -13.66 6.08
CA ASN A 128 16.74 -13.30 6.54
C ASN A 128 17.34 -14.52 7.26
N GLY A 129 18.16 -15.29 6.55
CA GLY A 129 19.28 -16.04 7.14
C GLY A 129 20.54 -15.45 6.50
N GLY A 130 21.54 -14.95 7.23
CA GLY A 130 22.16 -15.55 8.38
C GLY A 130 23.49 -16.13 7.90
N ASP A 131 24.54 -15.33 8.05
CA ASP A 131 25.99 -15.57 7.85
C ASP A 131 26.54 -15.68 6.41
#